data_AF-A9USL7-F1
#
_entry.id   AF-A9USL7-F1
#
_cell.length_a   1.000
_cell.length_b   1.000
_cell.length_c   1.000
_cell.angle_alpha   90.00
_cell.angle_beta   90.00
_cell.angle_gamma   90.00
#
_symmetry.space_group_name_H-M   'P 1'
#
loop_
_entity.id
_entity.type
_entity.pdbx_description
1 polymer ?
#
loop_
_entity_poly.entity_id
_entity_poly.type
_entity_poly.pdbx_seq_one_letter_code
_entity_poly.pdbx_strand_id
1 'polypeptide(L)'
;MAEEALNQSLLYRLWRVRVTLAQLCQDRGYDVKSEDLLLTREGFAERFGSQPLNEQPRRSDLDFVVQRASDPTDQLGVYFANDPKVGIAVVRDFFEEKELVVNVTKHELVPKHFLQTPEEKAALLERYKLKEQQLPRIKVTDPIARYLGLKRGQVVKIIRENSPTAGRYVSYRLVF
;
A
#
# COMPACT_ATOMS: atom_id res chain seq x y z
N MET A 1 -2.34 -24.29 -24.94
CA MET A 1 -1.68 -23.06 -25.42
C MET A 1 -2.31 -21.78 -24.87
N ALA A 2 -3.55 -21.41 -25.22
CA ALA A 2 -4.16 -20.15 -24.76
C ALA A 2 -4.53 -20.13 -23.26
N GLU A 3 -5.08 -21.24 -22.75
CA GLU A 3 -5.50 -21.39 -21.35
C GLU A 3 -4.31 -21.37 -20.38
N GLU A 4 -3.21 -22.00 -20.77
CA GLU A 4 -1.96 -22.03 -20.02
C GLU A 4 -1.29 -20.65 -19.96
N ALA A 5 -1.28 -19.90 -21.07
CA ALA A 5 -0.79 -18.52 -21.10
C ALA A 5 -1.66 -17.58 -20.24
N LEU A 6 -2.98 -17.79 -20.23
CA LEU A 6 -3.91 -17.05 -19.38
C LEU A 6 -3.67 -17.36 -17.89
N ASN A 7 -3.44 -18.63 -17.54
CA ASN A 7 -3.13 -19.05 -16.18
C ASN A 7 -1.79 -18.46 -15.70
N GLN A 8 -0.75 -18.48 -16.55
CA GLN A 8 0.52 -17.83 -16.26
C GLN A 8 0.38 -16.31 -16.07
N SER A 9 -0.48 -15.65 -16.85
CA SER A 9 -0.79 -14.24 -16.70
C SER A 9 -1.52 -13.92 -15.38
N LEU A 10 -2.46 -14.78 -14.97
CA LEU A 10 -3.17 -14.65 -13.69
C LEU A 10 -2.21 -14.85 -12.51
N LEU A 11 -1.42 -15.91 -12.53
CA LEU A 11 -0.44 -16.22 -11.49
C LEU A 11 0.56 -15.08 -11.31
N TYR A 12 1.06 -14.53 -12.41
CA TYR A 12 1.93 -13.36 -12.40
C TYR A 12 1.25 -12.15 -11.75
N ARG A 13 -0.02 -11.86 -12.11
CA ARG A 13 -0.77 -10.75 -11.52
C ARG A 13 -0.96 -10.93 -10.01
N LEU A 14 -1.36 -12.12 -9.57
CA LEU A 14 -1.55 -12.42 -8.15
C LEU A 14 -0.24 -12.29 -7.35
N TRP A 15 0.86 -12.79 -7.92
CA TRP A 15 2.19 -12.58 -7.36
C TRP A 15 2.53 -11.08 -7.22
N ARG A 16 2.34 -10.31 -8.30
CA ARG A 16 2.60 -8.85 -8.30
C ARG A 16 1.76 -8.11 -7.27
N VAL A 17 0.48 -8.44 -7.16
CA VAL A 17 -0.44 -7.87 -6.18
C VAL A 17 0.03 -8.20 -4.76
N ARG A 18 0.36 -9.46 -4.46
CA ARG A 18 0.85 -9.89 -3.15
C ARG A 18 2.14 -9.17 -2.75
N VAL A 19 3.11 -9.06 -3.66
CA VAL A 19 4.37 -8.33 -3.41
C VAL A 19 4.11 -6.85 -3.15
N THR A 20 3.20 -6.23 -3.90
CA THR A 20 2.84 -4.82 -3.69
C THR A 20 2.13 -4.62 -2.36
N LEU A 21 1.25 -5.54 -1.94
CA LEU A 21 0.61 -5.52 -0.63
C LEU A 21 1.60 -5.71 0.52
N ALA A 22 2.59 -6.59 0.37
CA ALA A 22 3.66 -6.77 1.33
C ALA A 22 4.49 -5.47 1.50
N GLN A 23 4.84 -4.83 0.38
CA GLN A 23 5.52 -3.51 0.39
C GLN A 23 4.67 -2.42 1.04
N LEU A 24 3.36 -2.39 0.73
CA LEU A 24 2.41 -1.47 1.34
C LEU A 24 2.34 -1.66 2.86
N CYS A 25 2.29 -2.91 3.33
CA CYS A 25 2.29 -3.21 4.77
C CYS A 25 3.59 -2.71 5.43
N GLN A 26 4.74 -2.95 4.80
CA GLN A 26 6.02 -2.44 5.30
C GLN A 26 6.04 -0.90 5.36
N ASP A 27 5.59 -0.21 4.31
CA ASP A 27 5.55 1.25 4.24
C ASP A 27 4.59 1.86 5.30
N ARG A 28 3.57 1.11 5.73
CA ARG A 28 2.67 1.49 6.83
C ARG A 28 3.25 1.21 8.23
N GLY A 29 4.46 0.66 8.31
CA GLY A 29 5.17 0.34 9.55
C GLY A 29 4.80 -1.01 10.16
N TYR A 30 4.24 -1.93 9.38
CA TYR A 30 4.06 -3.33 9.81
C TYR A 30 5.32 -4.13 9.56
N ASP A 31 5.57 -5.10 10.43
CA ASP A 31 6.67 -6.05 10.29
C ASP A 31 6.30 -7.11 9.25
N VAL A 32 7.07 -7.15 8.17
CA VAL A 32 6.87 -8.05 7.03
C VAL A 32 8.15 -8.84 6.82
N LYS A 33 8.03 -10.17 6.75
CA LYS A 33 9.18 -11.05 6.53
C LYS A 33 9.83 -10.74 5.19
N SER A 34 11.17 -10.74 5.17
CA SER A 34 11.95 -10.57 3.93
C SER A 34 11.60 -11.60 2.87
N GLU A 35 11.22 -12.81 3.28
CA GLU A 35 10.75 -13.89 2.41
C GLU A 35 9.52 -13.49 1.59
N ASP A 36 8.58 -12.73 2.16
CA ASP A 36 7.38 -12.27 1.46
C ASP A 36 7.68 -11.02 0.59
N LEU A 37 8.65 -10.19 0.97
CA LEU A 37 9.05 -9.00 0.21
C LEU A 37 9.87 -9.33 -1.04
N LEU A 38 10.73 -10.36 -0.94
CA LEU A 38 11.64 -10.81 -1.99
C LEU A 38 11.16 -12.09 -2.68
N LEU A 39 9.90 -12.46 -2.48
CA LEU A 39 9.31 -13.65 -3.07
C LEU A 39 9.45 -13.60 -4.59
N THR A 40 10.18 -14.56 -5.16
CA THR A 40 10.34 -14.69 -6.61
C THR A 40 9.06 -15.26 -7.22
N ARG A 41 8.91 -15.09 -8.55
CA ARG A 41 7.77 -15.66 -9.27
C ARG A 41 7.76 -17.19 -9.15
N GLU A 42 8.93 -17.80 -9.25
CA GLU A 42 9.14 -19.24 -9.15
C GLU A 42 8.78 -19.73 -7.73
N GLY A 43 9.28 -19.06 -6.69
CA GLY A 43 8.93 -19.40 -5.30
C GLY A 43 7.44 -19.20 -4.98
N PHE A 44 6.79 -18.22 -5.61
CA PHE A 44 5.35 -18.05 -5.51
C PHE A 44 4.60 -19.22 -6.17
N ALA A 45 5.04 -19.65 -7.36
CA ALA A 45 4.46 -20.80 -8.05
C ALA A 45 4.66 -22.10 -7.28
N GLU A 46 5.79 -22.29 -6.60
CA GLU A 46 6.03 -23.47 -5.76
C GLU A 46 5.15 -23.47 -4.50
N ARG A 47 4.98 -22.31 -3.87
CA ARG A 47 4.24 -22.19 -2.61
C ARG A 47 2.72 -22.18 -2.78
N PHE A 48 2.25 -21.53 -3.85
CA PHE A 48 0.81 -21.28 -4.07
C PHE A 48 0.30 -21.85 -5.39
N GLY A 49 1.16 -22.25 -6.32
CA GLY A 49 0.73 -22.91 -7.54
C GLY A 49 0.12 -24.26 -7.20
N SER A 50 -1.13 -24.48 -7.61
CA SER A 50 -1.83 -25.73 -7.41
C SER A 50 -1.17 -26.81 -8.28
N GLN A 51 -0.85 -27.96 -7.67
CA GLN A 51 -0.67 -29.20 -8.42
C GLN A 51 -2.04 -29.89 -8.46
N PRO A 52 -2.62 -30.16 -9.64
CA PRO A 52 -2.05 -30.11 -10.98
C PRO A 52 -2.01 -28.70 -11.60
N LEU A 53 -1.04 -28.49 -12.53
CA LEU A 53 -0.62 -27.24 -13.20
C LEU A 53 -1.74 -26.35 -13.80
N ASN A 54 -2.97 -26.86 -13.88
CA ASN A 54 -4.12 -26.18 -14.46
C ASN A 54 -5.12 -25.63 -13.43
N GLU A 55 -4.91 -25.87 -12.13
CA GLU A 55 -5.76 -25.29 -11.10
C GLU A 55 -5.25 -23.91 -10.70
N GLN A 56 -6.18 -22.95 -10.63
CA GLN A 56 -5.86 -21.60 -10.16
C GLN A 56 -5.62 -21.63 -8.65
N PRO A 57 -4.62 -20.89 -8.13
CA PRO A 57 -4.46 -20.74 -6.69
C PRO A 57 -5.75 -20.21 -6.08
N ARG A 58 -6.23 -20.85 -5.01
CA ARG A 58 -7.38 -20.32 -4.28
C ARG A 58 -6.96 -19.01 -3.64
N ARG A 59 -7.76 -17.96 -3.82
CA ARG A 59 -7.42 -16.63 -3.31
C ARG A 59 -7.22 -16.62 -1.79
N SER A 60 -8.01 -17.39 -1.05
CA SER A 60 -7.86 -17.56 0.40
C SER A 60 -6.49 -18.09 0.83
N ASP A 61 -5.79 -18.86 -0.03
CA ASP A 61 -4.44 -19.34 0.28
C ASP A 61 -3.41 -18.19 0.22
N LEU A 62 -3.76 -17.06 -0.40
CA LEU A 62 -2.95 -15.84 -0.46
C LEU A 62 -3.19 -14.90 0.72
N ASP A 63 -4.09 -15.21 1.64
CA ASP A 63 -4.33 -14.37 2.80
C ASP A 63 -3.10 -14.36 3.72
N PHE A 64 -2.85 -13.24 4.39
CA PHE A 64 -1.79 -13.15 5.37
C PHE A 64 -2.09 -12.06 6.40
N VAL A 65 -1.51 -12.21 7.60
CA VAL A 65 -1.64 -11.26 8.70
C VAL A 65 -0.25 -10.75 9.06
N VAL A 66 -0.15 -9.44 9.26
CA VAL A 66 1.08 -8.77 9.70
C VAL A 66 0.81 -8.06 11.02
N GLN A 67 1.86 -7.87 11.81
CA GLN A 67 1.79 -7.17 13.11
C GLN A 67 2.60 -5.88 13.03
N ARG A 68 2.21 -4.85 13.77
CA ARG A 68 2.95 -3.59 13.80
C ARG A 68 4.25 -3.75 14.58
N ALA A 69 5.35 -3.19 14.06
CA ALA A 69 6.66 -3.30 14.71
C ALA A 69 6.72 -2.59 16.07
N SER A 70 5.96 -1.49 16.23
CA SER A 70 5.89 -0.73 17.48
C SER A 70 4.92 -1.31 18.52
N ASP A 71 3.91 -2.06 18.08
CA ASP A 71 2.85 -2.60 18.93
C ASP A 71 2.33 -3.93 18.34
N PRO A 72 2.73 -5.09 18.90
CA PRO A 72 2.30 -6.39 18.40
C PRO A 72 0.79 -6.66 18.52
N THR A 73 0.05 -5.86 19.31
CA THR A 73 -1.40 -5.99 19.42
C THR A 73 -2.14 -5.41 18.21
N ASP A 74 -1.52 -4.47 17.50
CA ASP A 74 -2.05 -3.92 16.25
C ASP A 74 -1.68 -4.84 15.08
N GLN A 75 -2.66 -5.65 14.66
CA GLN A 75 -2.55 -6.58 13.55
C GLN A 75 -3.34 -6.10 12.34
N LEU A 76 -2.80 -6.34 11.15
CA LEU A 76 -3.47 -6.09 9.88
C LEU A 76 -3.60 -7.39 9.11
N GLY A 77 -4.84 -7.83 8.91
CA GLY A 77 -5.17 -8.93 8.01
C GLY A 77 -5.38 -8.43 6.59
N VAL A 78 -4.73 -9.10 5.63
CA VAL A 78 -4.89 -8.89 4.19
C VAL A 78 -5.60 -10.12 3.63
N TYR A 79 -6.78 -9.91 3.05
CA TYR A 79 -7.64 -10.96 2.54
C TYR A 79 -7.90 -10.78 1.05
N PHE A 80 -7.73 -11.84 0.27
CA PHE A 80 -7.98 -11.90 -1.17
C PHE A 80 -9.36 -12.50 -1.40
N ALA A 81 -10.35 -11.65 -1.63
CA ALA A 81 -11.71 -12.10 -1.87
C ALA A 81 -11.91 -12.67 -3.29
N ASN A 82 -12.74 -13.71 -3.39
CA ASN A 82 -13.22 -14.24 -4.67
C ASN A 82 -14.32 -13.35 -5.26
N ASP A 83 -15.19 -12.79 -4.41
CA ASP A 83 -16.30 -11.95 -4.82
C ASP A 83 -16.05 -10.47 -4.49
N PRO A 84 -16.40 -9.54 -5.39
CA PRO A 84 -16.22 -8.10 -5.17
C PRO A 84 -17.14 -7.55 -4.07
N LYS A 85 -18.18 -8.29 -3.66
CA LYS A 85 -19.14 -7.89 -2.62
C LYS A 85 -18.72 -8.41 -1.24
N VAL A 86 -17.66 -7.86 -0.69
CA VAL A 86 -17.24 -8.16 0.68
C VAL A 86 -18.07 -7.29 1.65
N GLY A 87 -19.12 -7.88 2.23
CA GLY A 87 -20.03 -7.21 3.18
C GLY A 87 -19.48 -7.09 4.61
N ILE A 88 -18.17 -6.93 4.78
CA ILE A 88 -17.54 -6.94 6.11
C ILE A 88 -17.39 -5.50 6.59
N ALA A 89 -18.18 -5.12 7.60
CA ALA A 89 -18.15 -3.80 8.24
C ALA A 89 -16.78 -3.42 8.86
N VAL A 90 -15.87 -4.38 8.96
CA VAL A 90 -14.53 -4.27 9.57
C VAL A 90 -13.43 -3.97 8.51
N VAL A 91 -13.74 -4.04 7.21
CA VAL A 91 -12.74 -3.77 6.15
C VAL A 91 -12.43 -2.27 6.12
N ARG A 92 -11.17 -1.93 6.42
CA ARG A 92 -10.70 -0.53 6.40
C ARG A 92 -10.55 0.02 4.98
N ASP A 93 -9.89 -0.76 4.12
CA ASP A 93 -9.56 -0.36 2.76
C ASP A 93 -9.92 -1.52 1.80
N PHE A 94 -10.62 -1.21 0.72
CA PHE A 94 -10.81 -2.13 -0.40
C PHE A 94 -9.88 -1.70 -1.53
N PHE A 95 -9.23 -2.65 -2.20
CA PHE A 95 -8.39 -2.41 -3.37
C PHE A 95 -8.80 -3.34 -4.50
N GLU A 96 -8.88 -2.81 -5.70
CA GLU A 96 -9.02 -3.67 -6.88
C GLU A 96 -7.66 -4.22 -7.28
N GLU A 97 -7.62 -5.45 -7.78
CA GLU A 97 -6.36 -6.08 -8.21
C GLU A 97 -5.59 -5.23 -9.22
N LYS A 98 -6.31 -4.59 -10.15
CA LYS A 98 -5.73 -3.71 -11.17
C LYS A 98 -4.97 -2.51 -10.58
N GLU A 99 -5.36 -2.04 -9.40
CA GLU A 99 -4.68 -0.94 -8.69
C GLU A 99 -3.36 -1.40 -8.06
N LEU A 100 -3.19 -2.70 -7.80
CA LEU A 100 -2.08 -3.27 -7.04
C LEU A 100 -1.06 -4.04 -7.90
N VAL A 101 -1.34 -4.27 -9.19
CA VAL A 101 -0.35 -4.89 -10.11
C VAL A 101 0.94 -4.06 -10.20
N VAL A 102 0.79 -2.73 -10.15
CA VAL A 102 1.89 -1.76 -10.19
C VAL A 102 1.88 -0.96 -8.90
N ASN A 103 3.01 -0.97 -8.19
CA ASN A 103 3.17 -0.12 -7.01
C ASN A 103 3.33 1.35 -7.44
N VAL A 104 2.30 2.15 -7.18
CA VAL A 104 2.24 3.58 -7.53
C VAL A 104 3.34 4.42 -6.86
N THR A 105 3.86 4.00 -5.70
CA THR A 105 4.89 4.76 -4.97
C THR A 105 6.27 4.69 -5.64
N LYS A 106 6.48 3.70 -6.52
CA LYS A 106 7.75 3.50 -7.25
C LYS A 106 7.82 4.30 -8.55
N HIS A 107 6.76 5.01 -8.91
CA HIS A 107 6.73 5.82 -10.11
C HIS A 107 7.60 7.08 -9.95
N GLU A 108 8.36 7.45 -10.98
CA GLU A 108 9.30 8.58 -10.95
C GLU A 108 8.64 9.91 -10.56
N LEU A 109 7.46 10.18 -11.10
CA LEU A 109 6.69 11.40 -10.79
C LEU A 109 6.06 11.41 -9.39
N VAL A 110 6.12 10.32 -8.64
CA VAL A 110 5.53 10.22 -7.31
C VAL A 110 6.61 10.50 -6.26
N PRO A 111 6.55 11.63 -5.55
CA PRO A 111 7.51 11.94 -4.49
C PRO A 111 7.30 11.05 -3.26
N LYS A 112 8.27 11.09 -2.35
CA LYS A 112 8.16 10.39 -1.06
C LYS A 112 7.20 11.13 -0.13
N HIS A 113 6.29 10.37 0.48
CA HIS A 113 5.25 10.85 1.38
C HIS A 113 5.46 10.26 2.78
N PHE A 114 5.44 11.09 3.81
CA PHE A 114 5.65 10.69 5.19
C PHE A 114 4.47 11.19 6.04
N LEU A 115 3.81 10.29 6.76
CA LEU A 115 2.81 10.66 7.74
C LEU A 115 3.48 11.44 8.88
N GLN A 116 2.89 12.56 9.28
CA GLN A 116 3.35 13.31 10.44
C GLN A 116 2.61 12.86 11.70
N THR A 117 3.33 12.79 12.82
CA THR A 117 2.72 12.53 14.13
C THR A 117 1.88 13.73 14.59
N PRO A 118 0.97 13.58 15.56
CA PRO A 118 0.21 14.69 16.12
C PRO A 118 1.11 15.82 16.66
N GLU A 119 2.26 15.46 17.25
CA GLU A 119 3.24 16.40 17.79
C GLU A 119 3.94 17.16 16.68
N GLU A 120 4.39 16.47 15.62
CA GLU A 120 5.00 17.10 14.44
C GLU A 120 4.02 18.04 13.73
N LYS A 121 2.75 17.63 13.63
CA LYS A 121 1.67 18.46 13.09
C LYS A 121 1.48 19.74 13.92
N ALA A 122 1.42 19.62 15.25
CA ALA A 122 1.28 20.78 16.13
C ALA A 122 2.46 21.76 15.98
N ALA A 123 3.69 21.22 16.00
CA ALA A 123 4.91 22.01 15.81
C ALA A 123 4.96 22.70 14.44
N LEU A 124 4.47 22.04 13.37
CA LEU A 124 4.36 22.64 12.04
C LEU A 124 3.42 23.85 12.04
N LEU A 125 2.22 23.69 12.60
CA LEU A 125 1.20 24.74 12.64
C LEU A 125 1.68 25.93 13.47
N GLU A 126 2.35 25.68 14.59
CA GLU A 126 2.94 26.72 15.45
C GLU A 126 4.07 27.47 14.72
N ARG A 127 5.03 26.73 14.13
CA ARG A 127 6.19 27.31 13.45
C ARG A 127 5.80 28.26 12.32
N TYR A 128 4.78 27.89 11.53
CA TYR A 128 4.31 28.70 10.42
C TYR A 128 3.12 29.60 10.78
N LYS A 129 2.65 29.55 12.04
CA LYS A 129 1.47 30.28 12.53
C LYS A 129 0.24 30.08 11.63
N LEU A 130 0.00 28.83 11.23
CA LEU A 130 -1.08 28.44 10.33
C LEU A 130 -2.20 27.72 11.07
N LYS A 131 -3.43 27.87 10.57
CA LYS A 131 -4.56 27.00 10.90
C LYS A 131 -4.56 25.78 9.98
N GLU A 132 -5.06 24.64 10.46
CA GLU A 132 -5.12 23.40 9.68
C GLU A 132 -5.79 23.57 8.31
N GLN A 133 -6.88 24.35 8.28
CA GLN A 133 -7.68 24.60 7.08
C GLN A 133 -6.91 25.34 5.97
N GLN A 134 -5.82 26.02 6.30
CA GLN A 134 -4.97 26.76 5.36
C GLN A 134 -3.94 25.86 4.67
N LEU A 135 -3.75 24.63 5.15
CA LEU A 135 -2.87 23.68 4.48
C LEU A 135 -3.50 23.22 3.15
N PRO A 136 -2.69 23.07 2.09
CA PRO A 136 -3.13 22.43 0.86
C PRO A 136 -3.72 21.05 1.15
N ARG A 137 -4.76 20.64 0.42
CA ARG A 137 -5.48 19.40 0.71
C ARG A 137 -5.06 18.25 -0.19
N ILE A 138 -5.14 17.03 0.33
CA ILE A 138 -5.09 15.78 -0.42
C ILE A 138 -6.37 15.00 -0.12
N LYS A 139 -6.99 14.42 -1.15
CA LYS A 139 -8.23 13.65 -0.99
C LYS A 139 -7.91 12.32 -0.29
N VAL A 140 -8.79 11.84 0.57
CA VAL A 140 -8.73 10.47 1.12
C VAL A 140 -8.76 9.42 -0.01
N THR A 141 -9.43 9.72 -1.12
CA THR A 141 -9.51 8.84 -2.30
C THR A 141 -8.27 8.88 -3.19
N ASP A 142 -7.28 9.74 -2.89
CA ASP A 142 -6.03 9.79 -3.66
C ASP A 142 -5.31 8.43 -3.57
N PRO A 143 -4.70 7.93 -4.67
CA PRO A 143 -4.01 6.64 -4.66
C PRO A 143 -2.95 6.52 -3.57
N ILE A 144 -2.21 7.59 -3.28
CA ILE A 144 -1.17 7.59 -2.24
C ILE A 144 -1.79 7.66 -0.85
N ALA A 145 -2.88 8.43 -0.69
CA ALA A 145 -3.60 8.47 0.58
C ALA A 145 -4.19 7.09 0.93
N ARG A 146 -4.80 6.41 -0.05
CA ARG A 146 -5.27 5.02 0.11
C ARG A 146 -4.11 4.07 0.37
N TYR A 147 -3.01 4.15 -0.39
CA TYR A 147 -1.84 3.28 -0.19
C TYR A 147 -1.32 3.37 1.25
N LEU A 148 -1.11 4.57 1.78
CA LEU A 148 -0.61 4.78 3.14
C LEU A 148 -1.68 4.62 4.24
N GLY A 149 -2.96 4.46 3.87
CA GLY A 149 -4.06 4.33 4.83
C GLY A 149 -4.32 5.63 5.61
N LEU A 150 -4.16 6.77 4.93
CA LEU A 150 -4.31 8.09 5.55
C LEU A 150 -5.77 8.38 5.90
N LYS A 151 -5.98 8.98 7.06
CA LYS A 151 -7.28 9.37 7.61
C LYS A 151 -7.46 10.87 7.59
N ARG A 152 -8.72 11.32 7.54
CA ARG A 152 -9.09 12.74 7.61
C ARG A 152 -8.44 13.42 8.81
N GLY A 153 -7.92 14.63 8.59
CA GLY A 153 -7.27 15.42 9.62
C GLY A 153 -5.79 15.12 9.83
N GLN A 154 -5.24 14.05 9.23
CA GLN A 154 -3.81 13.79 9.23
C GLN A 154 -3.09 14.72 8.24
N VAL A 155 -1.80 14.97 8.52
CA VAL A 155 -0.94 15.78 7.64
C VAL A 155 0.16 14.89 7.09
N VAL A 156 0.38 14.97 5.78
CA VAL A 156 1.45 14.27 5.08
C VAL A 156 2.53 15.26 4.65
N LYS A 157 3.78 14.93 4.93
CA LYS A 157 4.97 15.62 4.46
C LYS A 157 5.41 15.01 3.14
N ILE A 158 5.61 15.85 2.14
CA ILE A 158 5.97 15.45 0.78
C ILE A 158 7.35 16.00 0.48
N ILE A 159 8.29 15.13 0.10
CA ILE A 159 9.66 15.52 -0.24
C ILE A 159 9.90 15.24 -1.72
N ARG A 160 10.19 16.31 -2.47
CA ARG A 160 10.62 16.25 -3.88
C ARG A 160 12.11 16.52 -3.94
N GLU A 161 12.89 15.52 -4.36
CA GLU A 161 14.35 15.60 -4.46
C GLU A 161 14.82 16.26 -5.78
N ASN A 162 13.98 16.23 -6.83
CA ASN A 162 14.32 16.70 -8.18
C ASN A 162 13.58 18.01 -8.56
N SER A 163 13.57 19.00 -7.66
CA SER A 163 13.01 20.31 -7.99
C SER A 163 13.96 21.10 -8.90
N PRO A 164 13.52 21.55 -10.10
CA PRO A 164 14.39 22.28 -11.03
C PRO A 164 14.97 23.59 -10.45
N THR A 165 14.28 24.21 -9.50
CA THR A 165 14.67 25.51 -8.93
C THR A 165 15.42 25.38 -7.62
N ALA A 166 14.96 24.51 -6.73
CA ALA A 166 15.44 24.44 -5.34
C ALA A 166 16.25 23.16 -5.03
N GLY A 167 16.37 22.23 -5.97
CA GLY A 167 16.85 20.87 -5.70
C GLY A 167 15.86 20.12 -4.81
N ARG A 168 15.92 20.34 -3.49
CA ARG A 168 15.02 19.70 -2.52
C ARG A 168 13.87 20.63 -2.13
N TYR A 169 12.64 20.22 -2.43
CA TYR A 169 11.41 20.94 -2.07
C TYR A 169 10.55 20.11 -1.10
N VAL A 170 10.17 20.71 0.02
CA VAL A 170 9.31 20.08 1.04
C VAL A 170 7.97 20.80 1.08
N SER A 171 6.89 20.02 1.08
CA SER A 171 5.52 20.53 1.18
C SER A 171 4.71 19.69 2.16
N TYR A 172 3.62 20.26 2.67
CA TYR A 172 2.72 19.59 3.63
C TYR A 172 1.29 19.65 3.11
N ARG A 173 0.55 18.55 3.26
CA ARG A 173 -0.86 18.48 2.84
C ARG A 173 -1.75 17.88 3.93
N LEU A 174 -2.94 18.45 4.11
CA LEU A 174 -3.98 17.96 5.01
C LEU A 174 -4.88 16.95 4.26
N VAL A 175 -5.13 15.81 4.88
CA VAL A 175 -5.99 14.75 4.34
C VAL A 175 -7.46 15.10 4.59
N PHE A 176 -8.27 15.08 3.53
CA PHE A 176 -9.69 15.44 3.54
C PHE A 176 -10.57 14.44 2.76
#